data_AF-A0A9N9F319-F1
#
_entry.id   AF-A0A9N9F319-F1
#
_cell.length_a   1.000
_cell.length_b   1.000
_cell.length_c   1.000
_cell.angle_alpha   90.00
_cell.angle_beta   90.00
_cell.angle_gamma   90.00
#
_symmetry.space_group_name_H-M   'P 1'
#
loop_
_entity.id
_entity.type
_entity.pdbx_description
1 polymer ?
#
loop_
_entity_poly.entity_id
_entity_poly.type
_entity_poly.pdbx_seq_one_letter_code
_entity_poly.pdbx_strand_id
1 'polypeptide(L)'
;MSFMETIENEILIKIISYLLPQDLYSLTLINKRYRSLLWSISPTTQTIWRNSRTQYLNYPSLPPPLWMSEQKYIWFTLLARSCQLCSAPVNAQNIFPKNWEFGIICCNKCFDQNTISVQRCVDNGNALRIFWRQDLVTAEQEFLYLYENVQRSWVEQKQKRVLELMEQ
;
A
#
# COMPACT_ATOMS: atom_id res chain seq x y z
N MET A 1 -12.95 -30.83 -19.26
CA MET A 1 -13.69 -29.88 -18.39
C MET A 1 -13.26 -30.18 -16.96
N SER A 2 -12.61 -29.23 -16.31
CA SER A 2 -12.13 -29.38 -14.93
C SER A 2 -13.30 -29.18 -13.97
N PHE A 3 -13.43 -30.02 -12.95
CA PHE A 3 -14.45 -29.92 -11.89
C PHE A 3 -14.54 -28.52 -11.25
N MET A 4 -13.45 -27.75 -11.31
CA MET A 4 -13.37 -26.38 -10.80
C MET A 4 -14.16 -25.34 -11.65
N GLU A 5 -14.57 -25.67 -12.87
CA GLU A 5 -15.31 -24.73 -13.73
C GLU A 5 -16.80 -24.63 -13.35
N THR A 6 -17.36 -25.63 -12.67
CA THR A 6 -18.79 -25.74 -12.34
C THR A 6 -19.16 -25.45 -10.89
N ILE A 7 -18.19 -25.16 -10.02
CA ILE A 7 -18.48 -24.79 -8.63
C ILE A 7 -19.13 -23.40 -8.57
N GLU A 8 -20.28 -23.30 -7.91
CA GLU A 8 -20.95 -22.04 -7.59
C GLU A 8 -20.02 -21.10 -6.81
N ASN A 9 -20.11 -19.80 -7.09
CA ASN A 9 -19.20 -18.82 -6.49
C ASN A 9 -19.22 -18.82 -4.95
N GLU A 10 -20.35 -19.17 -4.33
CA GLU A 10 -20.47 -19.22 -2.86
C GLU A 10 -19.60 -20.32 -2.23
N ILE A 11 -19.65 -21.54 -2.79
CA ILE A 11 -18.83 -22.67 -2.32
C ILE A 11 -17.36 -22.35 -2.54
N LEU A 12 -17.03 -21.78 -3.71
CA LEU A 12 -15.67 -21.35 -4.00
C LEU A 12 -15.17 -20.31 -2.99
N ILE A 13 -15.97 -19.29 -2.69
CA ILE A 13 -15.65 -18.25 -1.68
C ILE A 13 -15.41 -18.88 -0.31
N LYS A 14 -16.22 -19.87 0.07
CA LYS A 14 -16.06 -20.58 1.34
C LYS A 14 -14.75 -21.35 1.39
N ILE A 15 -14.38 -22.07 0.33
CA ILE A 15 -13.09 -22.78 0.25
C ILE A 15 -11.92 -21.81 0.37
N ILE A 16 -11.90 -20.73 -0.43
CA ILE A 16 -10.78 -19.78 -0.44
C ILE A 16 -10.66 -19.01 0.88
N SER A 17 -11.75 -18.86 1.65
CA SER A 17 -11.71 -18.17 2.95
C SER A 17 -10.84 -18.87 4.01
N TYR A 18 -10.51 -20.15 3.81
CA TYR A 18 -9.63 -20.92 4.70
C TYR A 18 -8.17 -20.99 4.23
N LEU A 19 -7.80 -20.29 3.16
CA LEU A 19 -6.45 -20.36 2.61
C LEU A 19 -5.51 -19.34 3.25
N LEU A 20 -4.22 -19.67 3.29
CA LEU A 20 -3.19 -18.72 3.69
C LEU A 20 -3.01 -17.64 2.61
N PRO A 21 -2.47 -16.46 2.98
CA PRO A 21 -2.30 -15.39 1.99
C PRO A 21 -1.39 -15.78 0.83
N GLN A 22 -0.34 -16.59 1.05
CA GLN A 22 0.52 -17.11 -0.02
C GLN A 22 -0.25 -17.97 -1.03
N ASP A 23 -1.19 -18.78 -0.54
CA ASP A 23 -2.00 -19.66 -1.38
C ASP A 23 -3.03 -18.85 -2.17
N LEU A 24 -3.67 -17.86 -1.53
CA LEU A 24 -4.54 -16.91 -2.21
C LEU A 24 -3.79 -16.19 -3.35
N TYR A 25 -2.55 -15.75 -3.09
CA TYR A 25 -1.70 -15.17 -4.11
C TYR A 25 -1.43 -16.13 -5.26
N SER A 26 -1.07 -17.37 -4.95
CA SER A 26 -0.81 -18.41 -5.94
C SER A 26 -2.03 -18.67 -6.81
N LEU A 27 -3.24 -18.74 -6.22
CA LEU A 27 -4.50 -18.88 -6.96
C LEU A 27 -4.72 -17.76 -7.98
N THR A 28 -4.33 -16.52 -7.67
CA THR A 28 -4.48 -15.38 -8.59
C THR A 28 -3.65 -15.52 -9.88
N LEU A 29 -2.67 -16.42 -9.89
CA LEU A 29 -1.79 -16.68 -11.03
C LEU A 29 -2.26 -17.86 -11.88
N ILE A 30 -3.17 -18.71 -11.36
CA ILE A 30 -3.59 -19.95 -12.03
C ILE A 30 -4.53 -19.65 -13.21
N ASN A 31 -5.57 -18.83 -13.00
CA ASN A 31 -6.53 -18.51 -14.06
C ASN A 31 -7.18 -17.12 -13.90
N LYS A 32 -7.84 -16.66 -14.97
CA LYS A 32 -8.49 -15.35 -15.04
C LYS A 32 -9.67 -15.20 -14.06
N ARG A 33 -10.40 -16.28 -13.76
CA ARG A 33 -11.55 -16.27 -12.84
C ARG A 33 -11.08 -15.97 -11.41
N TYR A 34 -10.09 -16.71 -10.91
CA TYR A 34 -9.49 -16.48 -9.60
C TYR A 34 -8.80 -15.13 -9.53
N ARG A 35 -8.07 -14.73 -10.59
CA ARG A 35 -7.48 -13.39 -10.65
C ARG A 35 -8.53 -12.30 -10.50
N SER A 36 -9.63 -12.37 -11.25
CA SER A 36 -10.72 -11.39 -11.19
C SER A 36 -11.37 -11.35 -9.80
N LEU A 37 -11.65 -12.51 -9.21
CA LEU A 37 -12.28 -12.63 -7.89
C LEU A 37 -11.38 -12.10 -6.76
N LEU A 38 -10.13 -12.58 -6.71
CA LEU A 38 -9.21 -12.32 -5.60
C LEU A 38 -8.51 -10.97 -5.70
N TRP A 39 -8.39 -10.39 -6.90
CA TRP A 39 -7.78 -9.08 -7.11
C TRP A 39 -8.78 -7.93 -7.19
N SER A 40 -10.08 -8.21 -6.97
CA SER A 40 -11.12 -7.20 -6.87
C SER A 40 -11.01 -6.40 -5.56
N ILE A 41 -11.47 -5.14 -5.61
CA ILE A 41 -11.63 -4.26 -4.43
C ILE A 41 -13.00 -4.41 -3.75
N SER A 42 -13.78 -5.44 -4.11
CA SER A 42 -15.09 -5.67 -3.51
C SER A 42 -15.01 -5.95 -1.99
N PRO A 43 -16.03 -5.57 -1.20
CA PRO A 43 -16.06 -5.86 0.25
C PRO A 43 -15.87 -7.33 0.59
N THR A 44 -16.46 -8.23 -0.20
CA THR A 44 -16.30 -9.68 -0.05
C THR A 44 -14.85 -10.09 -0.24
N THR A 45 -14.19 -9.62 -1.30
CA THR A 45 -12.78 -9.91 -1.55
C THR A 45 -11.90 -9.37 -0.42
N GLN A 46 -12.11 -8.12 0.02
CA GLN A 46 -11.34 -7.55 1.12
C GLN A 46 -11.53 -8.36 2.42
N THR A 47 -12.73 -8.87 2.68
CA THR A 47 -13.01 -9.73 3.85
C THR A 47 -12.25 -11.05 3.79
N ILE A 48 -12.17 -11.70 2.62
CA ILE A 48 -11.40 -12.93 2.43
C ILE A 48 -9.92 -12.71 2.81
N TRP A 49 -9.31 -11.65 2.26
CA TRP A 49 -7.91 -11.34 2.52
C TRP A 49 -7.66 -10.90 3.96
N ARG A 50 -8.54 -10.09 4.54
CA ARG A 50 -8.47 -9.70 5.95
C ARG A 50 -8.51 -10.91 6.87
N ASN A 51 -9.48 -11.81 6.68
CA ASN A 51 -9.63 -13.00 7.51
C ASN A 51 -8.41 -13.92 7.36
N SER A 52 -7.95 -14.14 6.12
CA SER A 52 -6.74 -14.90 5.87
C SER A 52 -5.53 -14.31 6.60
N ARG A 53 -5.39 -12.98 6.60
CA ARG A 53 -4.31 -12.31 7.33
C ARG A 53 -4.44 -12.43 8.84
N THR A 54 -5.60 -12.10 9.40
CA THR A 54 -5.78 -12.05 10.86
C THR A 54 -5.83 -13.42 11.51
N GLN A 55 -6.23 -14.46 10.78
CA GLN A 55 -6.30 -15.84 11.31
C GLN A 55 -4.95 -16.56 11.23
N TYR A 56 -4.19 -16.40 10.15
CA TYR A 56 -3.02 -17.24 9.87
C TYR A 56 -1.67 -16.53 10.02
N LEU A 57 -1.64 -15.20 10.18
CA LEU A 57 -0.40 -14.44 10.27
C LEU A 57 -0.24 -13.76 11.63
N ASN A 58 0.96 -13.89 12.19
CA ASN A 58 1.38 -13.09 13.36
C ASN A 58 1.83 -11.67 12.95
N TYR A 59 2.17 -11.49 11.68
CA TYR A 59 2.57 -10.21 11.08
C TYR A 59 2.12 -10.19 9.61
N PRO A 60 1.56 -9.07 9.09
CA PRO A 60 1.26 -7.82 9.80
C PRO A 60 -0.05 -7.88 10.61
N SER A 61 -0.02 -7.38 11.86
CA SER A 61 -1.16 -7.40 12.78
C SER A 61 -2.13 -6.22 12.56
N LEU A 62 -1.59 -5.04 12.26
CA LEU A 62 -2.39 -3.83 12.03
C LEU A 62 -3.18 -3.92 10.71
N PRO A 63 -4.32 -3.23 10.61
CA PRO A 63 -5.04 -3.12 9.34
C PRO A 63 -4.21 -2.36 8.29
N PRO A 64 -4.52 -2.55 7.00
CA PRO A 64 -3.92 -1.76 5.94
C PRO A 64 -4.25 -0.27 6.13
N PRO A 65 -3.37 0.63 5.64
CA PRO A 65 -3.72 2.03 5.44
C PRO A 65 -4.97 2.15 4.56
N LEU A 66 -5.73 3.21 4.78
CA LEU A 66 -7.02 3.45 4.14
C LEU A 66 -6.97 3.44 2.60
N TRP A 67 -5.91 4.00 2.03
CA TRP A 67 -5.67 4.05 0.59
C TRP A 67 -5.15 2.72 0.00
N MET A 68 -4.98 1.67 0.80
CA MET A 68 -4.40 0.38 0.40
C MET A 68 -5.37 -0.78 0.64
N SER A 69 -5.51 -1.65 -0.36
CA SER A 69 -6.30 -2.88 -0.21
C SER A 69 -5.56 -3.95 0.62
N GLU A 70 -6.31 -4.87 1.23
CA GLU A 70 -5.75 -5.98 2.04
C GLU A 70 -4.76 -6.83 1.22
N GLN A 71 -5.05 -7.10 -0.06
CA GLN A 71 -4.13 -7.85 -0.93
C GLN A 71 -2.80 -7.11 -1.06
N LYS A 72 -2.87 -5.84 -1.46
CA LYS A 72 -1.68 -5.02 -1.68
C LYS A 72 -0.88 -4.92 -0.38
N TYR A 73 -1.54 -4.72 0.75
CA TYR A 73 -0.90 -4.67 2.06
C TYR A 73 -0.16 -5.96 2.43
N ILE A 74 -0.81 -7.11 2.25
CA ILE A 74 -0.19 -8.43 2.47
C ILE A 74 1.02 -8.61 1.54
N TRP A 75 0.92 -8.23 0.28
CA TRP A 75 2.04 -8.33 -0.64
C TRP A 75 3.22 -7.45 -0.22
N PHE A 76 2.93 -6.20 0.16
CA PHE A 76 3.94 -5.25 0.62
C PHE A 76 4.66 -5.73 1.88
N THR A 77 3.96 -6.41 2.78
CA THR A 77 4.49 -6.84 4.09
C THR A 77 5.18 -8.20 4.05
N LEU A 78 4.78 -9.10 3.15
CA LEU A 78 5.21 -10.50 3.19
C LEU A 78 5.79 -11.06 1.89
N LEU A 79 5.32 -10.59 0.74
CA LEU A 79 5.58 -11.27 -0.53
C LEU A 79 6.50 -10.50 -1.47
N ALA A 80 6.75 -9.23 -1.20
CA ALA A 80 7.68 -8.44 -2.00
C ALA A 80 9.11 -8.97 -1.83
N ARG A 81 9.74 -9.33 -2.96
CA ARG A 81 11.09 -9.93 -3.00
C ARG A 81 12.14 -9.08 -3.71
N SER A 82 11.72 -8.05 -4.44
CA SER A 82 12.63 -7.15 -5.14
C SER A 82 12.23 -5.69 -4.97
N CYS A 83 13.24 -4.83 -5.03
CA CYS A 83 13.07 -3.38 -5.12
C CYS A 83 12.38 -3.02 -6.44
N GLN A 84 11.32 -2.21 -6.39
CA GLN A 84 10.59 -1.78 -7.58
C GLN A 84 11.38 -0.78 -8.44
N LEU A 85 12.46 -0.20 -7.91
CA LEU A 85 13.28 0.81 -8.59
C LEU A 85 14.54 0.24 -9.23
N CYS A 86 15.19 -0.74 -8.59
CA CYS A 86 16.47 -1.29 -9.06
C CYS A 86 16.50 -2.82 -9.16
N SER A 87 15.38 -3.49 -8.87
CA SER A 87 15.24 -4.95 -8.90
C SER A 87 16.16 -5.73 -7.95
N ALA A 88 16.96 -5.06 -7.13
CA ALA A 88 17.77 -5.70 -6.10
C ALA A 88 16.88 -6.51 -5.14
N PRO A 89 17.36 -7.66 -4.63
CA PRO A 89 16.59 -8.48 -3.71
C PRO A 89 16.30 -7.70 -2.42
N VAL A 90 15.09 -7.89 -1.88
CA VAL A 90 14.66 -7.25 -0.65
C VAL A 90 13.90 -8.21 0.25
N ASN A 91 13.96 -7.96 1.55
CA ASN A 91 13.10 -8.61 2.54
C ASN A 91 12.00 -7.63 2.94
N ALA A 92 10.75 -7.95 2.59
CA ALA A 92 9.57 -7.13 2.87
C ALA A 92 9.44 -6.72 4.34
N GLN A 93 9.74 -7.62 5.28
CA GLN A 93 9.62 -7.37 6.72
C GLN A 93 10.59 -6.29 7.22
N ASN A 94 11.76 -6.16 6.58
CA ASN A 94 12.77 -5.18 6.97
C ASN A 94 12.49 -3.77 6.39
N ILE A 95 11.56 -3.68 5.44
CA ILE A 95 11.34 -2.46 4.63
C ILE A 95 10.00 -1.83 4.95
N PHE A 96 8.99 -2.63 5.29
CA PHE A 96 7.63 -2.17 5.45
C PHE A 96 7.45 -0.96 6.38
N PRO A 97 8.06 -0.87 7.59
CA PRO A 97 7.81 0.29 8.45
C PRO A 97 8.30 1.62 7.86
N LYS A 98 9.24 1.62 6.90
CA LYS A 98 9.74 2.86 6.27
C LYS A 98 9.02 3.21 4.97
N ASN A 99 8.59 2.19 4.24
CA ASN A 99 8.16 2.32 2.86
C ASN A 99 6.65 2.35 2.67
N TRP A 100 5.90 1.92 3.68
CA TRP A 100 4.45 1.82 3.59
C TRP A 100 3.80 3.16 3.27
N GLU A 101 4.29 4.27 3.85
CA GLU A 101 3.74 5.63 3.64
C GLU A 101 3.78 6.07 2.16
N PHE A 102 4.81 5.63 1.44
CA PHE A 102 5.01 5.99 0.03
C PHE A 102 4.41 4.97 -0.94
N GLY A 103 3.89 3.84 -0.44
CA GLY A 103 3.31 2.80 -1.28
C GLY A 103 4.28 2.23 -2.31
N ILE A 104 5.59 2.22 -2.02
CA ILE A 104 6.65 1.67 -2.88
C ILE A 104 7.60 0.75 -2.10
N ILE A 105 7.84 -0.47 -2.60
CA ILE A 105 8.89 -1.34 -2.06
C ILE A 105 10.22 -1.00 -2.71
N CYS A 106 11.18 -0.53 -1.91
CA CYS A 106 12.52 -0.22 -2.40
C CYS A 106 13.58 -0.55 -1.33
N CYS A 107 14.80 -0.87 -1.78
CA CYS A 107 15.93 -1.09 -0.87
C CYS A 107 16.37 0.22 -0.21
N ASN A 108 17.10 0.14 0.91
CA ASN A 108 17.58 1.31 1.66
C ASN A 108 18.30 2.33 0.77
N LYS A 109 19.18 1.86 -0.14
CA LYS A 109 19.88 2.74 -1.10
C LYS A 109 18.91 3.57 -1.94
N CYS A 110 17.88 2.93 -2.50
CA CYS A 110 16.89 3.64 -3.30
C CYS A 110 16.00 4.54 -2.44
N PHE A 111 15.67 4.12 -1.21
CA PHE A 111 14.93 4.96 -0.27
C PHE A 111 15.68 6.25 0.04
N ASP A 112 16.95 6.17 0.41
CA ASP A 112 17.77 7.32 0.78
C ASP A 112 17.99 8.28 -0.41
N GLN A 113 18.12 7.74 -1.62
CA GLN A 113 18.27 8.55 -2.85
C GLN A 113 16.99 9.31 -3.21
N ASN A 114 15.82 8.72 -2.93
CA ASN A 114 14.53 9.25 -3.35
C ASN A 114 13.75 9.92 -2.22
N THR A 115 14.30 10.03 -1.02
CA THR A 115 13.66 10.75 0.08
C THR A 115 14.45 12.01 0.47
N ILE A 116 13.74 12.94 1.11
CA ILE A 116 14.29 14.14 1.74
C ILE A 116 13.71 14.23 3.15
N SER A 117 14.56 14.42 4.15
CA SER A 117 14.12 14.71 5.52
C SER A 117 14.08 16.21 5.76
N VAL A 118 12.96 16.71 6.26
CA VAL A 118 12.79 18.10 6.70
C VAL A 118 12.61 18.10 8.21
N GLN A 119 13.47 18.83 8.91
CA GLN A 119 13.32 19.07 10.35
C GLN A 119 12.34 20.22 10.57
N ARG A 120 11.40 20.02 11.48
CA ARG A 120 10.46 21.05 11.91
C ARG A 120 10.58 21.21 13.42
N CYS A 121 10.84 22.42 13.88
CA CYS A 121 10.76 22.75 15.29
C CYS A 121 9.28 22.70 15.70
N VAL A 122 8.97 21.89 16.71
CA VAL A 122 7.64 21.77 17.33
C VAL A 122 7.82 22.07 18.82
N ASP A 123 6.75 22.49 19.49
CA ASP A 123 6.80 23.02 20.88
C ASP A 123 7.47 22.06 21.89
N ASN A 124 7.56 20.76 21.59
CA ASN A 124 8.21 19.73 22.42
C ASN A 124 9.45 19.05 21.78
N GLY A 125 10.06 19.65 20.75
CA GLY A 125 11.31 19.16 20.13
C GLY A 125 11.31 19.21 18.59
N ASN A 126 12.34 18.62 17.98
CA ASN A 126 12.45 18.54 16.53
C ASN A 126 11.68 17.32 15.99
N ALA A 127 10.65 17.55 15.18
CA ALA A 127 10.01 16.50 14.41
C ALA A 127 10.71 16.34 13.06
N LEU A 128 11.20 15.14 12.76
CA LEU A 128 11.74 14.81 11.44
C LEU A 128 10.62 14.25 10.58
N ARG A 129 10.30 14.93 9.46
CA ARG A 129 9.34 14.45 8.48
C ARG A 129 10.05 14.07 7.20
N ILE A 130 9.75 12.89 6.68
CA ILE A 130 10.35 12.37 5.45
C ILE A 130 9.35 12.58 4.31
N PHE A 131 9.85 13.06 3.18
CA PHE A 131 9.08 13.24 1.95
C PHE A 131 9.73 12.48 0.81
N TRP A 132 8.89 12.02 -0.14
CA TRP A 132 9.41 11.55 -1.41
C TRP A 132 9.89 12.75 -2.23
N ARG A 133 11.12 12.68 -2.72
CA ARG A 133 11.82 13.78 -3.40
C ARG A 133 11.02 14.29 -4.60
N GLN A 134 10.52 13.37 -5.44
CA GLN A 134 9.79 13.75 -6.64
C GLN A 134 8.46 14.44 -6.31
N ASP A 135 7.78 14.02 -5.24
CA ASP A 135 6.51 14.61 -4.83
C ASP A 135 6.72 16.04 -4.32
N LEU A 136 7.81 16.26 -3.56
CA LEU A 136 8.17 17.58 -3.07
C LEU A 136 8.53 18.53 -4.22
N VAL A 137 9.36 18.09 -5.17
CA VAL A 137 9.74 18.88 -6.35
C VAL A 137 8.52 19.23 -7.20
N THR A 138 7.62 18.27 -7.41
CA THR A 138 6.38 18.50 -8.16
C THR A 138 5.50 19.53 -7.45
N ALA A 139 5.34 19.41 -6.12
CA ALA A 139 4.56 20.35 -5.33
C ALA A 139 5.17 21.77 -5.33
N GLU A 140 6.49 21.88 -5.29
CA GLU A 140 7.20 23.16 -5.38
C GLU A 140 6.99 23.81 -6.75
N GLN A 141 7.12 23.04 -7.84
CA GLN A 141 6.83 23.54 -9.19
C GLN A 141 5.39 23.99 -9.30
N GLU A 142 4.42 23.16 -8.89
CA GLU A 142 3.01 23.51 -8.86
C GLU A 142 2.78 24.84 -8.13
N PHE A 143 3.43 25.05 -6.98
CA PHE A 143 3.31 26.28 -6.20
C PHE A 143 3.90 27.50 -6.90
N LEU A 144 5.09 27.38 -7.49
CA LEU A 144 5.79 28.48 -8.16
C LEU A 144 5.06 28.98 -9.42
N TYR A 145 4.31 28.11 -10.10
CA TYR A 145 3.51 28.49 -11.26
C TYR A 145 2.16 29.13 -10.91
N LEU A 146 1.82 29.29 -9.63
CA LEU A 146 0.58 29.94 -9.18
C LEU A 146 0.76 31.44 -9.01
N TYR A 147 -0.28 32.19 -9.37
CA TYR A 147 -0.41 33.60 -9.02
C TYR A 147 -0.48 33.77 -7.48
N GLU A 148 0.16 34.83 -6.98
CA GLU A 148 0.30 35.08 -5.53
C GLU A 148 -1.06 35.12 -4.79
N ASN A 149 -2.10 35.64 -5.44
CA ASN A 149 -3.46 35.72 -4.90
C ASN A 149 -4.16 34.35 -4.70
N VAL A 150 -3.66 33.27 -5.32
CA VAL A 150 -4.22 31.91 -5.18
C VAL A 150 -3.31 30.95 -4.42
N GLN A 151 -2.08 31.36 -4.08
CA GLN A 151 -1.12 30.50 -3.37
C GLN A 151 -1.63 30.05 -1.99
N ARG A 152 -2.26 30.95 -1.21
CA ARG A 152 -2.80 30.61 0.11
C ARG A 152 -3.90 29.54 0.02
N SER A 153 -4.86 29.71 -0.87
CA SER A 153 -5.98 28.76 -1.01
C SER A 153 -5.50 27.41 -1.55
N TRP A 154 -4.47 27.38 -2.40
CA TRP A 154 -3.84 26.14 -2.85
C TRP A 154 -3.20 25.36 -1.69
N VAL A 155 -2.47 26.04 -0.79
CA VAL A 155 -1.85 25.40 0.38
C VAL A 155 -2.93 24.81 1.29
N GLU A 156 -3.98 25.57 1.58
CA GLU A 156 -5.11 25.13 2.40
C GLU A 156 -5.81 23.90 1.80
N GLN A 157 -6.04 23.88 0.48
CA GLN A 157 -6.63 22.74 -0.21
C GLN A 157 -5.73 21.51 -0.16
N LYS A 158 -4.42 21.65 -0.36
CA LYS A 158 -3.47 20.53 -0.25
C LYS A 158 -3.43 19.98 1.16
N GLN A 159 -3.42 20.83 2.19
CA GLN A 159 -3.48 20.40 3.60
C GLN A 159 -4.78 19.65 3.91
N LYS A 160 -5.91 20.18 3.44
CA LYS A 160 -7.22 19.54 3.62
C LYS A 160 -7.26 18.15 2.97
N ARG A 161 -6.77 18.01 1.74
CA ARG A 161 -6.67 16.71 1.06
C ARG A 161 -5.84 15.69 1.85
N VAL A 162 -4.74 16.14 2.46
CA VAL A 162 -3.91 15.26 3.29
C VAL A 162 -4.67 14.81 4.54
N LEU A 163 -5.40 15.71 5.21
CA LEU A 163 -6.22 15.37 6.37
C LEU A 163 -7.36 14.40 5.98
N GLU A 164 -8.05 14.66 4.87
CA GLU A 164 -9.10 13.77 4.34
C GLU A 164 -8.56 12.36 4.05
N LEU A 165 -7.32 12.24 3.54
CA LEU A 165 -6.67 10.93 3.31
C LEU A 165 -6.26 10.22 4.61
N MET A 166 -6.16 10.94 5.74
CA MET A 166 -5.81 10.38 7.04
C MET A 166 -7.05 9.96 7.86
N GLU A 167 -8.23 10.50 7.55
CA GLU A 167 -9.47 10.32 8.32
C GLU A 167 -10.50 9.33 7.71
N GLN A 168 -10.28 8.80 6.49
CA GLN A 168 -11.25 7.98 5.73
C GLN A 168 -10.99 6.47 5.70
#